data_AF-A0A838FYT0-F1
#
_entry.id   AF-A0A838FYT0-F1
#
_cell.length_a   1.000
_cell.length_b   1.000
_cell.length_c   1.000
_cell.angle_alpha   90.00
_cell.angle_beta   90.00
_cell.angle_gamma   90.00
#
_symmetry.space_group_name_H-M   'P 1'
#
loop_
_entity.id
_entity.type
_entity.pdbx_description
1 polymer ?
#
loop_
_entity_poly.entity_id
_entity_poly.type
_entity_poly.pdbx_seq_one_letter_code
_entity_poly.pdbx_strand_id
1 'polypeptide(L)'
;MDKVVVSAADAVADVGDGASLAVGGFGLSGIPSVLIAALVDKGITDLEVVSNNCGVDDWGLGILLREHRIRRMISSYVGENKEFARQYLSGELEVELTPQGTLAERLRAGGSGIPAFFTATGVGTQVAEGGLPWRYDDSGEVAVASPPKETREFEFFGEIREFVLEQSISCDFGLVRAWKGDRHGNLVFHESARNFNPLCAMAGRVTIAEVEQLLEPGDIDADA
;
A
#
# COMPACT_ATOMS: atom_id res chain seq x y z
N MET A 1 -15.46 8.04 22.69
CA MET A 1 -14.09 8.28 22.16
C MET A 1 -14.25 9.30 21.05
N ASP A 2 -13.36 10.26 20.87
CA ASP A 2 -13.46 11.18 19.72
C ASP A 2 -12.12 11.17 18.99
N LYS A 3 -12.13 10.68 17.76
CA LYS A 3 -10.94 10.51 16.91
C LYS A 3 -10.81 11.60 15.84
N VAL A 4 -11.72 12.57 15.83
CA VAL A 4 -11.70 13.64 14.83
C VAL A 4 -10.51 14.56 15.09
N VAL A 5 -9.74 14.81 14.03
CA VAL A 5 -8.65 15.78 14.00
C VAL A 5 -9.09 17.00 13.18
N VAL A 6 -8.59 18.17 13.57
CA VAL A 6 -9.09 19.46 13.07
C VAL A 6 -8.71 19.67 11.60
N SER A 7 -7.55 19.18 11.17
CA SER A 7 -7.05 19.35 9.81
C SER A 7 -6.24 18.15 9.34
N ALA A 8 -6.08 18.01 8.03
CA ALA A 8 -5.21 17.00 7.43
C ALA A 8 -3.74 17.22 7.82
N ALA A 9 -3.31 18.47 7.99
CA ALA A 9 -1.95 18.79 8.46
C ALA A 9 -1.69 18.26 9.87
N ASP A 10 -2.66 18.43 10.78
CA ASP A 10 -2.58 17.87 12.14
C ASP A 10 -2.60 16.33 12.10
N ALA A 11 -3.43 15.76 11.21
CA ALA A 11 -3.55 14.31 11.07
C ALA A 11 -2.22 13.64 10.69
N VAL A 12 -1.41 14.28 9.85
CA VAL A 12 -0.13 13.76 9.37
C VAL A 12 1.08 14.33 10.13
N ALA A 13 0.86 15.04 11.25
CA ALA A 13 1.91 15.74 11.99
C ALA A 13 3.01 14.80 12.53
N ASP A 14 2.69 13.54 12.78
CA ASP A 14 3.63 12.54 13.31
C ASP A 14 4.31 11.70 12.21
N VAL A 15 3.94 11.87 10.95
CA VAL A 15 4.61 11.19 9.83
C VAL A 15 5.98 11.83 9.59
N GLY A 16 7.06 11.11 9.85
CA GLY A 16 8.43 11.58 9.63
C GLY A 16 9.02 11.12 8.30
N ASP A 17 10.21 11.65 7.96
CA ASP A 17 11.03 11.10 6.88
C ASP A 17 11.33 9.62 7.13
N GLY A 18 11.42 8.82 6.06
CA GLY A 18 11.71 7.39 6.19
C GLY A 18 10.51 6.52 6.56
N ALA A 19 9.33 7.10 6.84
CA ALA A 19 8.16 6.35 7.26
C ALA A 19 7.68 5.33 6.22
N SER A 20 7.14 4.21 6.70
CA SER A 20 6.43 3.23 5.88
C SER A 20 4.92 3.50 5.87
N LEU A 21 4.32 3.55 4.67
CA LEU A 21 2.91 3.91 4.47
C LEU A 21 2.16 2.80 3.72
N ALA A 22 1.04 2.33 4.26
CA ALA A 22 0.05 1.57 3.49
C ALA A 22 -1.03 2.53 2.98
N VAL A 23 -1.14 2.71 1.66
CA VAL A 23 -2.01 3.73 1.06
C VAL A 23 -3.10 3.09 0.22
N GLY A 24 -4.35 3.31 0.61
CA GLY A 24 -5.53 2.76 -0.05
C GLY A 24 -5.77 3.35 -1.45
N GLY A 25 -6.62 2.66 -2.21
CA GLY A 25 -7.01 3.03 -3.58
C GLY A 25 -6.72 1.96 -4.62
N PHE A 26 -7.35 2.12 -5.80
CA PHE A 26 -7.11 1.33 -7.00
C PHE A 26 -7.15 2.26 -8.22
N GLY A 27 -6.01 2.41 -8.91
CA GLY A 27 -5.83 3.53 -9.85
C GLY A 27 -6.05 4.86 -9.13
N LEU A 28 -7.12 5.57 -9.50
CA LEU A 28 -7.56 6.82 -8.85
C LEU A 28 -8.84 6.66 -8.02
N SER A 29 -9.41 5.45 -7.96
CA SER A 29 -10.64 5.19 -7.21
C SER A 29 -10.34 4.91 -5.73
N GLY A 30 -10.93 5.72 -4.85
CA GLY A 30 -10.78 5.54 -3.40
C GLY A 30 -9.41 5.92 -2.85
N ILE A 31 -8.69 6.82 -3.51
CA ILE A 31 -7.38 7.31 -3.02
C ILE A 31 -7.57 8.38 -1.93
N PRO A 32 -6.69 8.43 -0.90
CA PRO A 32 -6.73 9.44 0.14
C PRO A 32 -6.08 10.76 -0.30
N SER A 33 -6.73 11.47 -1.22
CA SER A 33 -6.15 12.62 -1.91
C SER A 33 -5.83 13.82 -1.01
N VAL A 34 -6.63 14.05 0.05
CA VAL A 34 -6.43 15.16 0.99
C VAL A 34 -5.23 14.85 1.89
N LEU A 35 -5.12 13.60 2.36
CA LEU A 35 -3.97 13.17 3.14
C LEU A 35 -2.67 13.19 2.32
N ILE A 36 -2.72 12.74 1.07
CA ILE A 36 -1.55 12.80 0.16
C ILE A 36 -1.09 14.25 -0.03
N ALA A 37 -2.01 15.18 -0.27
CA ALA A 37 -1.68 16.61 -0.39
C ALA A 37 -1.05 17.16 0.91
N ALA A 38 -1.57 16.78 2.07
CA ALA A 38 -1.00 17.20 3.35
C ALA A 38 0.44 16.69 3.56
N LEU A 39 0.77 15.49 3.09
CA LEU A 39 2.15 14.98 3.11
C LEU A 39 3.08 15.75 2.18
N VAL A 40 2.59 16.11 0.98
CA VAL A 40 3.32 16.96 0.02
C VAL A 40 3.63 18.31 0.66
N ASP A 41 2.62 18.99 1.22
CA ASP A 41 2.76 20.30 1.86
C ASP A 41 3.72 20.25 3.06
N LYS A 42 3.69 19.16 3.84
CA LYS A 42 4.61 18.95 4.96
C LYS A 42 6.05 18.76 4.50
N GLY A 43 6.27 18.31 3.26
CA GLY A 43 7.58 18.15 2.67
C GLY A 43 8.37 16.96 3.24
N ILE A 44 7.69 15.89 3.65
CA ILE A 44 8.34 14.64 4.09
C ILE A 44 8.99 13.91 2.92
N THR A 45 10.06 13.17 3.16
CA THR A 45 10.87 12.52 2.13
C THR A 45 11.20 11.08 2.50
N ASP A 46 11.89 10.40 1.58
CA ASP A 46 12.42 9.05 1.81
C ASP A 46 11.33 8.04 2.20
N LEU A 47 10.13 8.12 1.64
CA LEU A 47 9.00 7.26 2.03
C LEU A 47 9.08 5.87 1.40
N GLU A 48 8.70 4.85 2.16
CA GLU A 48 8.37 3.53 1.63
C GLU A 48 6.87 3.37 1.57
N VAL A 49 6.34 3.12 0.38
CA VAL A 49 4.91 3.16 0.14
C VAL A 49 4.44 1.82 -0.40
N VAL A 50 3.48 1.23 0.31
CA VAL A 50 2.73 0.06 -0.09
C VAL A 50 1.39 0.51 -0.64
N SER A 51 1.20 0.35 -1.95
CA SER A 51 -0.07 0.67 -2.60
C SER A 51 -0.21 -0.11 -3.90
N ASN A 52 -1.44 -0.40 -4.29
CA ASN A 52 -1.72 -1.17 -5.49
C ASN A 52 -1.10 -0.53 -6.75
N ASN A 53 -1.21 0.79 -6.85
CA ASN A 53 -0.68 1.64 -7.92
C ASN A 53 -0.08 2.91 -7.31
N CYS A 54 0.64 3.69 -8.12
CA CYS A 54 1.16 5.00 -7.72
C CYS A 54 0.33 6.16 -8.31
N GLY A 55 -0.97 5.95 -8.57
CA GLY A 55 -1.80 6.94 -9.27
C GLY A 55 -1.28 7.26 -10.68
N VAL A 56 -1.41 8.52 -11.09
CA VAL A 56 -0.90 9.07 -12.37
C VAL A 56 0.04 10.24 -12.10
N ASP A 57 0.73 10.74 -13.12
CA ASP A 57 1.83 11.71 -12.99
C ASP A 57 1.48 12.96 -12.14
N ASP A 58 0.23 13.43 -12.18
CA ASP A 58 -0.25 14.65 -11.52
C ASP A 58 -1.34 14.41 -10.46
N TRP A 59 -1.65 13.17 -10.10
CA TRP A 59 -2.71 12.86 -9.13
C TRP A 59 -2.42 11.61 -8.28
N GLY A 60 -2.81 11.68 -7.00
CA GLY A 60 -2.56 10.61 -6.03
C GLY A 60 -1.08 10.53 -5.67
N LEU A 61 -0.56 9.31 -5.47
CA LEU A 61 0.83 9.10 -5.08
C LEU A 61 1.85 9.61 -6.10
N GLY A 62 1.47 9.79 -7.36
CA GLY A 62 2.34 10.34 -8.40
C GLY A 62 2.83 11.76 -8.08
N ILE A 63 2.09 12.52 -7.27
CA ILE A 63 2.53 13.85 -6.81
C ILE A 63 3.77 13.73 -5.91
N LEU A 64 3.74 12.83 -4.92
CA LEU A 64 4.88 12.55 -4.04
C LEU A 64 6.06 11.97 -4.83
N LEU A 65 5.78 11.07 -5.77
CA LEU A 65 6.78 10.47 -6.62
C LEU A 65 7.53 11.52 -7.46
N ARG A 66 6.79 12.41 -8.14
CA ARG A 66 7.35 13.49 -8.97
C ARG A 66 8.21 14.46 -8.17
N GLU A 67 7.94 14.61 -6.87
CA GLU A 67 8.77 15.41 -5.96
C GLU A 67 9.95 14.63 -5.34
N HIS A 68 10.21 13.39 -5.80
CA HIS A 68 11.25 12.50 -5.27
C HIS A 68 11.11 12.22 -3.76
N ARG A 69 9.86 12.11 -3.29
CA ARG A 69 9.54 11.91 -1.87
C ARG A 69 9.47 10.43 -1.49
N ILE A 70 9.46 9.53 -2.48
CA ILE A 70 9.30 8.08 -2.31
C ILE A 70 10.62 7.38 -2.66
N ARG A 71 11.19 6.64 -1.70
CA ARG A 71 12.39 5.82 -1.89
C ARG A 71 12.06 4.43 -2.44
N ARG A 72 10.92 3.87 -2.02
CA ARG A 72 10.50 2.49 -2.32
C ARG A 72 9.00 2.41 -2.55
N MET A 73 8.60 1.68 -3.59
CA MET A 73 7.22 1.28 -3.85
C MET A 73 7.08 -0.24 -3.74
N ILE A 74 6.09 -0.72 -3.01
CA ILE A 74 5.61 -2.11 -3.07
C ILE A 74 4.24 -2.08 -3.73
N SER A 75 4.17 -2.53 -4.98
CA SER A 75 2.99 -2.35 -5.83
C SER A 75 2.75 -3.54 -6.75
N SER A 76 1.51 -3.71 -7.21
CA SER A 76 1.21 -4.77 -8.16
C SER A 76 1.31 -4.34 -9.61
N TYR A 77 1.16 -3.04 -9.87
CA TYR A 77 1.14 -2.53 -11.23
C TYR A 77 1.58 -1.06 -11.30
N VAL A 78 2.57 -0.81 -12.15
CA VAL A 78 3.19 0.51 -12.38
C VAL A 78 2.32 1.43 -13.24
N GLY A 79 1.52 0.88 -14.15
CA GLY A 79 1.10 1.55 -15.39
C GLY A 79 0.34 2.88 -15.25
N GLU A 80 0.30 3.60 -16.37
CA GLU A 80 -0.22 4.97 -16.55
C GLU A 80 0.49 6.10 -15.76
N ASN A 81 1.64 5.80 -15.15
CA ASN A 81 2.54 6.79 -14.55
C ASN A 81 3.92 6.71 -15.23
N LYS A 82 4.25 7.68 -16.09
CA LYS A 82 5.51 7.69 -16.85
C LYS A 82 6.68 8.00 -15.95
N GLU A 83 6.47 8.86 -14.95
CA GLU A 83 7.50 9.22 -13.99
C GLU A 83 7.92 8.03 -13.13
N PHE A 84 6.97 7.15 -12.77
CA PHE A 84 7.28 5.89 -12.10
C PHE A 84 8.18 5.02 -12.94
N ALA A 85 7.80 4.76 -14.19
CA ALA A 85 8.62 3.95 -15.08
C ALA A 85 10.01 4.58 -15.28
N ARG A 86 10.09 5.90 -15.40
CA ARG A 86 11.35 6.64 -15.55
C ARG A 86 12.25 6.47 -14.31
N GLN A 87 11.75 6.79 -13.11
CA GLN A 87 12.52 6.70 -11.86
C GLN A 87 12.95 5.26 -11.54
N TYR A 88 12.08 4.28 -11.82
CA TYR A 88 12.41 2.88 -11.65
C TYR A 88 13.55 2.45 -12.60
N LEU A 89 13.41 2.72 -13.90
CA LEU A 89 14.40 2.33 -14.91
C LEU A 89 15.72 3.13 -14.81
N SER A 90 15.70 4.31 -14.21
CA SER A 90 16.92 5.11 -13.95
C SER A 90 17.59 4.79 -12.61
N GLY A 91 17.02 3.90 -11.79
CA GLY A 91 17.59 3.51 -10.50
C GLY A 91 17.28 4.47 -9.34
N GLU A 92 16.49 5.53 -9.57
CA GLU A 92 16.09 6.52 -8.56
C GLU A 92 15.05 5.94 -7.57
N LEU A 93 14.25 4.97 -8.00
CA LEU A 93 13.17 4.35 -7.21
C LEU A 93 13.40 2.84 -7.07
N GLU A 94 13.31 2.33 -5.83
CA GLU A 94 13.21 0.89 -5.59
C GLU A 94 11.76 0.41 -5.71
N VAL A 95 11.54 -0.70 -6.43
CA VAL A 95 10.20 -1.23 -6.74
C VAL A 95 10.13 -2.73 -6.48
N GLU A 96 9.27 -3.12 -5.54
CA GLU A 96 8.89 -4.51 -5.33
C GLU A 96 7.57 -4.81 -6.05
N LEU A 97 7.65 -5.36 -7.27
CA LEU A 97 6.49 -5.83 -7.99
C LEU A 97 5.90 -7.08 -7.29
N THR A 98 4.72 -6.92 -6.70
CA THR A 98 4.02 -7.95 -5.92
C THR A 98 2.71 -8.32 -6.58
N PRO A 99 2.42 -9.60 -6.87
CA PRO A 99 1.11 -10.00 -7.40
C PRO A 99 -0.04 -9.42 -6.57
N GLN A 100 -1.05 -8.85 -7.21
CA GLN A 100 -2.08 -8.04 -6.53
C GLN A 100 -2.81 -8.78 -5.40
N GLY A 101 -3.17 -10.05 -5.62
CA GLY A 101 -3.79 -10.89 -4.58
C GLY A 101 -2.84 -11.15 -3.41
N THR A 102 -1.56 -11.36 -3.68
CA THR A 102 -0.52 -11.49 -2.66
C THR A 102 -0.35 -10.19 -1.88
N LEU A 103 -0.31 -9.03 -2.55
CA LEU A 103 -0.22 -7.72 -1.90
C LEU A 103 -1.38 -7.50 -0.93
N ALA A 104 -2.60 -7.80 -1.38
CA ALA A 104 -3.80 -7.73 -0.56
C ALA A 104 -3.72 -8.65 0.68
N GLU A 105 -3.33 -9.91 0.49
CA GLU A 105 -3.25 -10.87 1.60
C GLU A 105 -2.08 -10.55 2.56
N ARG A 106 -0.95 -10.02 2.07
CA ARG A 106 0.16 -9.55 2.92
C ARG A 106 -0.28 -8.42 3.84
N LEU A 107 -1.03 -7.44 3.34
CA LEU A 107 -1.62 -6.36 4.16
C LEU A 107 -2.64 -6.92 5.17
N ARG A 108 -3.53 -7.81 4.72
CA ARG A 108 -4.53 -8.46 5.58
C ARG A 108 -3.87 -9.23 6.72
N ALA A 109 -2.85 -10.03 6.41
CA ALA A 109 -2.10 -10.84 7.34
C ALA A 109 -1.43 -9.97 8.40
N GLY A 110 -0.83 -8.84 8.01
CA GLY A 110 -0.17 -7.91 8.91
C GLY A 110 -1.11 -7.36 9.97
N GLY A 111 -2.28 -6.86 9.55
CA GLY A 111 -3.30 -6.37 10.49
C GLY A 111 -4.02 -7.47 11.29
N SER A 112 -3.86 -8.74 10.90
CA SER A 112 -4.44 -9.89 11.59
C SER A 112 -3.46 -10.60 12.53
N GLY A 113 -2.22 -10.10 12.68
CA GLY A 113 -1.19 -10.75 13.50
C GLY A 113 -0.67 -12.07 12.91
N ILE A 114 -0.76 -12.24 11.59
CA ILE A 114 -0.23 -13.40 10.85
C ILE A 114 1.11 -12.98 10.24
N PRO A 115 2.26 -13.51 10.70
CA PRO A 115 3.57 -13.05 10.24
C PRO A 115 3.92 -13.51 8.81
N ALA A 116 3.37 -14.64 8.37
CA ALA A 116 3.56 -15.16 7.02
C ALA A 116 2.44 -16.16 6.66
N PHE A 117 2.23 -16.38 5.36
CA PHE A 117 1.29 -17.36 4.82
C PHE A 117 1.83 -17.96 3.52
N PHE A 118 1.25 -19.08 3.08
CA PHE A 118 1.58 -19.72 1.81
C PHE A 118 0.52 -19.43 0.74
N THR A 119 0.94 -19.16 -0.49
CA THR A 119 0.07 -18.96 -1.66
C THR A 119 0.64 -19.67 -2.89
N ALA A 120 -0.22 -20.15 -3.80
CA ALA A 120 0.24 -20.71 -5.07
C ALA A 120 0.68 -19.61 -6.06
N THR A 121 0.29 -18.35 -5.81
CA THR A 121 0.60 -17.22 -6.68
C THR A 121 2.11 -16.92 -6.70
N GLY A 122 2.72 -17.03 -7.88
CA GLY A 122 4.14 -16.72 -8.09
C GLY A 122 5.06 -17.94 -8.12
N VAL A 123 4.56 -19.13 -7.81
CA VAL A 123 5.29 -20.41 -7.94
C VAL A 123 5.76 -20.61 -9.39
N GLY A 124 7.02 -21.04 -9.56
CA GLY A 124 7.65 -21.22 -10.89
C GLY A 124 7.90 -19.93 -11.65
N THR A 125 7.96 -18.79 -10.95
CA THR A 125 8.29 -17.48 -11.53
C THR A 125 9.36 -16.80 -10.69
N GLN A 126 9.94 -15.71 -11.21
CA GLN A 126 10.92 -14.90 -10.48
C GLN A 126 10.38 -14.27 -9.18
N VAL A 127 9.04 -14.26 -8.97
CA VAL A 127 8.45 -13.87 -7.68
C VAL A 127 8.89 -14.84 -6.58
N ALA A 128 8.91 -16.15 -6.87
CA ALA A 128 9.36 -17.18 -5.92
C ALA A 128 10.85 -17.49 -6.06
N GLU A 129 11.36 -17.56 -7.29
CA GLU A 129 12.76 -17.94 -7.58
C GLU A 129 13.77 -16.83 -7.24
N GLY A 130 13.30 -15.59 -7.06
CA GLY A 130 14.15 -14.42 -6.90
C GLY A 130 14.66 -13.86 -8.23
N GLY A 131 15.49 -12.82 -8.15
CA GLY A 131 16.11 -12.21 -9.32
C GLY A 131 15.26 -11.16 -10.05
N LEU A 132 14.06 -10.81 -9.54
CA LEU A 132 13.33 -9.65 -10.07
C LEU A 132 14.12 -8.38 -9.75
N PRO A 133 14.36 -7.49 -10.72
CA PRO A 133 15.01 -6.21 -10.43
C PRO A 133 14.12 -5.40 -9.48
N TRP A 134 14.63 -5.13 -8.28
CA TRP A 134 14.02 -4.18 -7.36
C TRP A 134 14.57 -2.78 -7.59
N ARG A 135 15.85 -2.65 -7.96
CA ARG A 135 16.44 -1.36 -8.32
C ARG A 135 17.52 -1.56 -9.36
N TYR A 136 17.59 -0.66 -10.33
CA TYR A 136 18.69 -0.57 -11.29
C TYR A 136 19.78 0.40 -10.81
N ASP A 137 20.97 0.36 -11.41
CA ASP A 137 21.98 1.41 -11.27
C ASP A 137 21.99 2.36 -12.49
N ASP A 138 22.87 3.36 -12.45
CA ASP A 138 23.03 4.37 -13.51
C ASP A 138 23.45 3.78 -14.87
N SER A 139 23.94 2.53 -14.89
CA SER A 139 24.30 1.81 -16.12
C SER A 139 23.16 0.95 -16.69
N GLY A 140 22.04 0.87 -15.98
CA GLY A 140 20.89 0.03 -16.33
C GLY A 140 21.03 -1.42 -15.88
N GLU A 141 22.04 -1.75 -15.08
CA GLU A 141 22.25 -3.07 -14.51
C GLU A 141 21.45 -3.24 -13.21
N VAL A 142 21.15 -4.48 -12.82
CA VAL A 142 20.37 -4.77 -11.61
C VAL A 142 21.22 -4.53 -10.36
N ALA A 143 20.96 -3.43 -9.66
CA ALA A 143 21.65 -3.06 -8.42
C ALA A 143 21.10 -3.83 -7.20
N VAL A 144 19.79 -4.06 -7.16
CA VAL A 144 19.10 -4.81 -6.11
C VAL A 144 18.15 -5.79 -6.79
N ALA A 145 18.30 -7.08 -6.49
CA ALA A 145 17.43 -8.13 -6.99
C ALA A 145 16.58 -8.70 -5.85
N SER A 146 15.36 -9.16 -6.16
CA SER A 146 14.50 -9.83 -5.19
C SER A 146 15.17 -11.11 -4.67
N PRO A 147 15.06 -11.40 -3.36
CA PRO A 147 15.53 -12.67 -2.83
C PRO A 147 14.63 -13.82 -3.30
N PRO A 148 15.15 -15.06 -3.39
CA PRO A 148 14.29 -16.24 -3.51
C PRO A 148 13.41 -16.37 -2.25
N LYS A 149 12.22 -16.94 -2.41
CA LYS A 149 11.27 -17.21 -1.34
C LYS A 149 11.22 -18.70 -1.04
N GLU A 150 10.88 -19.05 0.20
CA GLU A 150 10.66 -20.45 0.57
C GLU A 150 9.46 -21.00 -0.20
N THR A 151 9.61 -22.20 -0.76
CA THR A 151 8.49 -22.97 -1.31
C THR A 151 8.26 -24.25 -0.52
N ARG A 152 7.01 -24.73 -0.52
CA ARG A 152 6.63 -25.98 0.15
C ARG A 152 5.42 -26.61 -0.54
N GLU A 153 5.42 -27.93 -0.60
CA GLU A 153 4.28 -28.71 -1.11
C GLU A 153 3.20 -28.90 -0.04
N PHE A 154 1.95 -28.74 -0.45
CA PHE A 154 0.77 -29.01 0.36
C PHE A 154 -0.27 -29.77 -0.46
N GLU A 155 -1.07 -30.61 0.21
CA GLU A 155 -2.32 -31.11 -0.38
C GLU A 155 -3.33 -29.97 -0.46
N PHE A 156 -3.83 -29.69 -1.66
CA PHE A 156 -4.80 -28.63 -1.92
C PHE A 156 -5.83 -29.09 -2.94
N PHE A 157 -7.10 -29.13 -2.53
CA PHE A 157 -8.19 -29.72 -3.31
C PHE A 157 -7.92 -31.15 -3.81
N GLY A 158 -7.22 -31.97 -2.99
CA GLY A 158 -6.93 -33.37 -3.29
C GLY A 158 -5.72 -33.61 -4.20
N GLU A 159 -4.98 -32.55 -4.55
CA GLU A 159 -3.73 -32.65 -5.33
C GLU A 159 -2.56 -32.07 -4.52
N ILE A 160 -1.37 -32.65 -4.67
CA ILE A 160 -0.14 -32.03 -4.15
C ILE A 160 0.23 -30.87 -5.06
N ARG A 161 0.35 -29.67 -4.49
CA ARG A 161 0.77 -28.46 -5.20
C ARG A 161 1.84 -27.74 -4.40
N GLU A 162 2.76 -27.10 -5.10
CA GLU A 162 3.76 -26.21 -4.50
C GLU A 162 3.14 -24.83 -4.20
N PHE A 163 3.54 -24.25 -3.08
CA PHE A 163 3.16 -22.91 -2.63
C PHE A 163 4.40 -22.13 -2.23
N VAL A 164 4.37 -20.81 -2.35
CA VAL A 164 5.42 -19.89 -1.92
C VAL A 164 5.03 -19.18 -0.63
N LEU A 165 5.98 -19.05 0.29
CA LEU A 165 5.85 -18.31 1.54
C LEU A 165 5.92 -16.80 1.27
N GLU A 166 4.93 -16.06 1.77
CA GLU A 166 4.85 -14.61 1.72
C GLU A 166 4.80 -14.04 3.14
N GLN A 167 5.66 -13.05 3.41
CA GLN A 167 5.68 -12.35 4.68
C GLN A 167 4.62 -11.25 4.69
N SER A 168 3.97 -11.05 5.84
CA SER A 168 2.99 -9.98 5.97
C SER A 168 3.62 -8.59 5.86
N ILE A 169 2.78 -7.62 5.52
CA ILE A 169 3.14 -6.21 5.47
C ILE A 169 2.48 -5.52 6.65
N SER A 170 3.30 -4.83 7.44
CA SER A 170 2.85 -3.87 8.43
C SER A 170 3.62 -2.57 8.22
N CYS A 171 2.96 -1.44 8.39
CA CYS A 171 3.51 -0.11 8.12
C CYS A 171 3.35 0.80 9.34
N ASP A 172 4.15 1.86 9.41
CA ASP A 172 4.02 2.88 10.45
C ASP A 172 2.65 3.55 10.39
N PHE A 173 2.18 3.86 9.18
CA PHE A 173 0.90 4.51 8.95
C PHE A 173 0.06 3.82 7.87
N GLY A 174 -1.26 3.82 8.06
CA GLY A 174 -2.25 3.47 7.04
C GLY A 174 -3.04 4.71 6.62
N LEU A 175 -3.06 5.06 5.34
CA LEU A 175 -3.78 6.21 4.81
C LEU A 175 -4.94 5.73 3.93
N VAL A 176 -6.16 6.09 4.29
CA VAL A 176 -7.36 5.55 3.63
C VAL A 176 -8.41 6.61 3.38
N ARG A 177 -9.22 6.40 2.34
CA ARG A 177 -10.42 7.19 2.05
C ARG A 177 -11.67 6.33 2.28
N ALA A 178 -12.59 6.83 3.08
CA ALA A 178 -13.94 6.26 3.22
C ALA A 178 -15.01 7.25 2.75
N TRP A 179 -16.20 6.75 2.45
CA TRP A 179 -17.34 7.60 2.10
C TRP A 179 -17.90 8.28 3.36
N LYS A 180 -18.16 7.48 4.39
CA LYS A 180 -18.62 7.95 5.70
C LYS A 180 -17.68 7.48 6.78
N GLY A 181 -17.55 8.27 7.84
CA GLY A 181 -17.08 7.76 9.12
C GLY A 181 -17.69 8.49 10.29
N ASP A 182 -17.67 7.88 11.46
CA ASP A 182 -18.13 8.51 12.70
C ASP A 182 -16.96 8.93 13.61
N ARG A 183 -17.27 9.67 14.67
CA ARG A 183 -16.28 10.15 15.65
C ARG A 183 -15.59 9.03 16.42
N HIS A 184 -16.13 7.81 16.41
CA HIS A 184 -15.51 6.62 17.01
C HIS A 184 -14.53 5.94 16.04
N GLY A 185 -14.58 6.28 14.76
CA GLY A 185 -13.73 5.77 13.69
C GLY A 185 -14.34 4.56 12.96
N ASN A 186 -15.65 4.32 13.06
CA ASN A 186 -16.32 3.37 12.18
C ASN A 186 -16.33 3.97 10.76
N LEU A 187 -16.08 3.15 9.73
CA LEU A 187 -15.94 3.61 8.34
C LEU A 187 -16.86 2.83 7.42
N VAL A 188 -17.53 3.52 6.50
CA VAL A 188 -18.31 2.92 5.41
C VAL A 188 -17.67 3.31 4.09
N PHE A 189 -17.42 2.32 3.24
CA PHE A 189 -16.87 2.52 1.89
C PHE A 189 -17.96 2.36 0.84
N HIS A 190 -17.91 3.20 -0.19
CA HIS A 190 -18.89 3.21 -1.28
C HIS A 190 -18.37 2.47 -2.51
N GLU A 191 -19.13 1.46 -2.96
CA GLU A 191 -18.87 0.70 -4.19
C GLU A 191 -17.40 0.22 -4.33
N SER A 192 -16.81 0.39 -5.52
CA SER A 192 -15.45 -0.07 -5.85
C SER A 192 -14.33 0.79 -5.24
N ALA A 193 -14.66 1.95 -4.66
CA ALA A 193 -13.69 2.76 -3.92
C ALA A 193 -13.26 2.09 -2.60
N ARG A 194 -13.94 1.01 -2.18
CA ARG A 194 -13.53 0.17 -1.05
C ARG A 194 -12.15 -0.46 -1.27
N ASN A 195 -11.96 -1.15 -2.39
CA ASN A 195 -10.70 -1.79 -2.82
C ASN A 195 -9.68 -2.11 -1.70
N PHE A 196 -8.48 -1.51 -1.73
CA PHE A 196 -7.39 -1.73 -0.77
C PHE A 196 -7.54 -0.94 0.54
N ASN A 197 -8.51 -0.03 0.65
CA ASN A 197 -8.64 0.83 1.83
C ASN A 197 -8.77 0.03 3.14
N PRO A 198 -9.69 -0.95 3.29
CA PRO A 198 -9.76 -1.76 4.52
C PRO A 198 -8.45 -2.47 4.85
N LEU A 199 -7.74 -2.98 3.83
CA LEU A 199 -6.49 -3.72 4.02
C LEU A 199 -5.37 -2.80 4.50
N CYS A 200 -5.26 -1.60 3.92
CA CYS A 200 -4.29 -0.58 4.33
C CYS A 200 -4.60 -0.05 5.73
N ALA A 201 -5.88 0.14 6.06
CA ALA A 201 -6.32 0.54 7.39
C ALA A 201 -5.92 -0.48 8.49
N MET A 202 -5.94 -1.78 8.17
CA MET A 202 -5.54 -2.83 9.10
C MET A 202 -4.02 -2.96 9.24
N ALA A 203 -3.26 -2.68 8.18
CA ALA A 203 -1.81 -2.87 8.14
C ALA A 203 -1.00 -1.71 8.76
N GLY A 204 -1.61 -0.54 8.98
CA GLY A 204 -0.96 0.61 9.63
C GLY A 204 -0.96 0.50 11.16
N ARG A 205 0.18 0.79 11.79
CA ARG A 205 0.27 0.96 13.26
C ARG A 205 -0.59 2.15 13.72
N VAL A 206 -0.59 3.23 12.94
CA VAL A 206 -1.52 4.36 13.09
C VAL A 206 -2.29 4.54 11.80
N THR A 207 -3.63 4.46 11.85
CA THR A 207 -4.46 4.63 10.66
C THR A 207 -5.15 5.99 10.65
N ILE A 208 -4.99 6.71 9.54
CA ILE A 208 -5.59 8.02 9.28
C ILE A 208 -6.59 7.85 8.14
N ALA A 209 -7.84 8.17 8.40
CA ALA A 209 -8.92 8.08 7.43
C ALA A 209 -9.43 9.48 7.07
N GLU A 210 -9.42 9.82 5.79
CA GLU A 210 -10.24 10.91 5.26
C GLU A 210 -11.64 10.39 4.95
N VAL A 211 -12.67 11.17 5.28
CA VAL A 211 -14.07 10.81 5.08
C VAL A 211 -14.80 11.93 4.37
N GLU A 212 -15.69 11.60 3.43
CA GLU A 212 -16.50 12.62 2.75
C GLU A 212 -17.63 13.13 3.64
N GLN A 213 -18.13 12.28 4.54
CA GLN A 213 -19.18 12.60 5.49
C GLN A 213 -18.79 12.13 6.89
N LEU A 214 -18.61 13.08 7.80
CA LEU A 214 -18.47 12.81 9.22
C LEU A 214 -19.85 12.73 9.87
N LEU A 215 -20.12 11.65 10.60
CA LEU A 215 -21.38 11.37 11.28
C LEU A 215 -21.19 11.30 12.80
N GLU A 216 -22.30 11.34 13.54
CA GLU A 216 -22.26 11.10 14.98
C GLU A 216 -22.30 9.59 15.29
N PRO A 217 -21.72 9.14 16.42
CA PRO A 217 -21.78 7.74 16.82
C PRO A 217 -23.23 7.25 16.93
N GLY A 218 -23.53 6.13 16.24
CA GLY A 218 -24.87 5.54 16.17
C GLY A 218 -25.64 5.85 14.89
N ASP A 219 -25.18 6.81 14.07
CA ASP A 219 -25.78 7.11 12.76
C ASP A 219 -25.34 6.12 11.66
N ILE A 220 -24.27 5.36 11.90
CA ILE A 220 -23.85 4.23 11.06
C ILE A 220 -24.46 2.97 11.67
N ASP A 221 -25.26 2.25 10.86
CA ASP A 221 -25.79 0.94 11.24
C ASP A 221 -24.62 -0.03 11.51
N ALA A 222 -24.71 -0.80 12.59
CA ALA A 222 -23.63 -1.67 13.03
C ALA A 222 -23.30 -2.80 12.04
N ASP A 223 -24.24 -3.17 11.16
CA ASP A 223 -24.08 -4.21 10.14
C ASP A 223 -23.83 -3.61 8.72
N ALA A 224 -23.58 -2.30 8.60
CA ALA A 224 -23.34 -1.60 7.32
C ALA A 224 -21.99 -1.88 6.65
#